data_AF-F9PHR5-F1
#
_entry.id   AF-F9PHR5-F1
#
_cell.length_a   1.000
_cell.length_b   1.000
_cell.length_c   1.000
_cell.angle_alpha   90.00
_cell.angle_beta   90.00
_cell.angle_gamma   90.00
#
_symmetry.space_group_name_H-M   'P 1'
#
loop_
_entity.id
_entity.type
_entity.pdbx_description
1 polymer ?
#
loop_
_entity_poly.entity_id
_entity_poly.type
_entity_poly.pdbx_seq_one_letter_code
_entity_poly.pdbx_strand_id
1 'polypeptide(L)'
;MFFYEHNNDSSLGSSYGCYIYSFVGQKGEAEGFQVKYQQKTALDEVDVPALYDAHTYAEAAALERATRFTLNGIPGEGVTIPLETGNWAAVWRYPDTTILTVLIKRKSDVEKIASGGSIAKSITELFAPHVPQVAAGPTQKLTFYPPNEDTARVLGIHDGGATPLKPWPSPSP
;
A
#
# COMPACT_ATOMS: atom_id res chain seq x y z
N MET A 1 -7.55 10.91 2.72
CA MET A 1 -8.44 10.34 1.69
C MET A 1 -8.10 8.87 1.61
N PHE A 2 -9.08 7.99 1.55
CA PHE A 2 -8.84 6.59 1.23
C PHE A 2 -9.34 6.37 -0.20
N PHE A 3 -8.50 5.81 -1.06
CA PHE A 3 -8.86 5.41 -2.41
C PHE A 3 -8.48 3.95 -2.59
N TYR A 4 -9.42 3.16 -3.10
CA TYR A 4 -9.27 1.74 -3.37
C TYR A 4 -9.68 1.46 -4.81
N GLU A 5 -8.83 0.74 -5.51
CA GLU A 5 -9.10 0.26 -6.87
C GLU A 5 -8.59 -1.17 -6.98
N HIS A 6 -9.45 -2.02 -7.48
CA HIS A 6 -9.14 -3.37 -7.91
C HIS A 6 -9.42 -3.43 -9.40
N ASN A 7 -8.51 -4.04 -10.16
CA ASN A 7 -8.76 -4.41 -11.55
C ASN A 7 -8.41 -5.88 -11.78
N ASN A 8 -9.36 -6.65 -12.31
CA ASN A 8 -9.22 -8.07 -12.70
C ASN A 8 -9.50 -8.23 -14.21
N ASP A 9 -9.04 -7.26 -14.99
CA ASP A 9 -9.06 -7.38 -16.44
C ASP A 9 -8.06 -8.46 -16.87
N SER A 10 -8.58 -9.48 -17.55
CA SER A 10 -7.90 -10.73 -17.91
C SER A 10 -6.61 -10.54 -18.74
N SER A 11 -6.41 -9.36 -19.33
CA SER A 11 -5.21 -9.03 -20.11
C SER A 11 -4.03 -8.50 -19.29
N LEU A 12 -4.24 -8.08 -18.04
CA LEU A 12 -3.21 -7.44 -17.18
C LEU A 12 -2.97 -8.17 -15.85
N GLY A 13 -3.80 -9.16 -15.53
CA GLY A 13 -3.75 -9.91 -14.27
C GLY A 13 -4.44 -9.20 -13.10
N SER A 14 -4.63 -9.92 -12.00
CA SER A 14 -5.27 -9.41 -10.78
C SER A 14 -4.45 -8.28 -10.16
N SER A 15 -5.05 -7.12 -9.93
CA SER A 15 -4.38 -5.99 -9.29
C SER A 15 -5.22 -5.36 -8.17
N TYR A 16 -4.51 -4.91 -7.14
CA TYR A 16 -5.06 -4.21 -5.99
C TYR A 16 -4.23 -2.96 -5.74
N GLY A 17 -4.91 -1.83 -5.57
CA GLY A 17 -4.33 -0.56 -5.17
C GLY A 17 -5.13 0.06 -4.02
N CYS A 18 -4.47 0.35 -2.92
CA CYS A 18 -5.03 1.10 -1.80
C CYS A 18 -4.13 2.30 -1.49
N TYR A 19 -4.74 3.47 -1.33
CA TYR A 19 -4.04 4.73 -1.16
C TYR A 19 -4.68 5.46 0.01
N ILE A 20 -3.88 5.75 1.02
CA ILE A 20 -4.31 6.43 2.23
C ILE A 20 -3.50 7.71 2.34
N TYR A 21 -4.18 8.84 2.22
CA TYR A 21 -3.62 10.18 2.37
C TYR A 21 -4.03 10.76 3.72
N SER A 22 -3.07 11.29 4.45
CA SER A 22 -3.30 12.14 5.62
C SER A 22 -3.80 13.50 5.12
N PHE A 23 -4.95 13.97 5.62
CA PHE A 23 -5.44 15.32 5.32
C PHE A 23 -4.68 16.40 6.11
N VAL A 24 -4.78 17.64 5.64
CA VAL A 24 -4.27 18.84 6.32
C VAL A 24 -4.73 18.82 7.79
N GLY A 25 -3.80 19.04 8.73
CA GLY A 25 -4.08 19.09 10.18
C GLY A 25 -3.69 17.84 10.98
N GLN A 26 -3.46 16.67 10.35
CA GLN A 26 -2.96 15.49 11.08
C GLN A 26 -1.47 15.64 11.41
N LYS A 27 -1.08 15.49 12.69
CA LYS A 27 0.30 15.66 13.19
C LYS A 27 1.29 14.52 12.87
N GLY A 28 1.00 13.68 11.88
CA GLY A 28 1.88 12.57 11.49
C GLY A 28 3.05 12.98 10.58
N GLU A 29 4.11 12.18 10.57
CA GLU A 29 5.31 12.37 9.72
C GLU A 29 5.09 11.94 8.25
N ALA A 30 4.12 11.05 8.01
CA ALA A 30 3.76 10.57 6.69
C ALA A 30 2.64 11.42 6.06
N GLU A 31 2.85 11.80 4.80
CA GLU A 31 1.81 12.38 3.93
C GLU A 31 0.75 11.32 3.60
N GLY A 32 1.18 10.07 3.43
CA GLY A 32 0.30 8.97 3.15
C GLY A 32 1.07 7.68 2.86
N PHE A 33 0.32 6.61 2.59
CA PHE A 33 0.89 5.37 2.12
C PHE A 33 0.05 4.75 1.00
N GLN A 34 0.71 3.94 0.20
CA GLN A 34 0.17 3.25 -0.94
C GLN A 34 0.50 1.76 -0.78
N VAL A 35 -0.50 0.91 -0.98
CA VAL A 35 -0.37 -0.54 -1.02
C VAL A 35 -0.74 -0.97 -2.43
N LYS A 36 0.20 -1.59 -3.14
CA LYS A 36 0.00 -2.16 -4.46
C LYS A 36 0.23 -3.66 -4.42
N TYR A 37 -0.63 -4.42 -5.06
CA TYR A 37 -0.38 -5.80 -5.42
C TYR A 37 -0.73 -5.94 -6.89
N GLN A 38 0.18 -6.50 -7.66
CA GLN A 38 -0.03 -6.71 -9.08
C GLN A 38 0.47 -8.10 -9.43
N GLN A 39 -0.45 -8.94 -9.88
CA GLN A 39 -0.13 -10.20 -10.51
C GLN A 39 0.27 -9.91 -11.96
N LYS A 40 1.52 -9.48 -12.16
CA LYS A 40 2.03 -9.14 -13.49
C LYS A 40 2.31 -10.40 -14.32
N THR A 41 2.38 -10.24 -15.64
CA THR A 41 2.80 -11.29 -16.58
C THR A 41 4.25 -11.74 -16.34
N ALA A 42 5.11 -10.84 -15.85
CA ALA A 42 6.40 -11.19 -15.26
C ALA A 42 6.23 -11.40 -13.75
N LEU A 43 6.28 -12.67 -13.34
CA LEU A 43 6.35 -13.05 -11.94
C LEU A 43 7.58 -12.39 -11.28
N ASP A 44 7.46 -12.00 -10.00
CA ASP A 44 8.52 -11.38 -9.18
C ASP A 44 8.84 -9.89 -9.42
N GLU A 45 8.09 -9.19 -10.27
CA GLU A 45 8.36 -7.77 -10.57
C GLU A 45 8.02 -6.83 -9.41
N VAL A 46 8.94 -5.93 -9.08
CA VAL A 46 8.84 -4.90 -8.04
C VAL A 46 8.58 -3.54 -8.66
N ASP A 47 7.47 -2.91 -8.29
CA ASP A 47 7.10 -1.54 -8.72
C ASP A 47 7.09 -0.58 -7.52
N VAL A 48 8.29 -0.19 -7.09
CA VAL A 48 8.50 0.83 -6.05
C VAL A 48 9.08 2.10 -6.71
N PRO A 49 8.34 3.23 -6.68
CA PRO A 49 8.90 4.51 -7.09
C PRO A 49 10.21 4.82 -6.35
N ALA A 50 11.24 5.26 -7.10
CA ALA A 50 12.60 5.53 -6.62
C ALA A 50 13.51 4.32 -6.33
N LEU A 51 13.09 3.09 -6.66
CA LEU A 51 14.01 1.95 -6.82
C LEU A 51 14.36 1.78 -8.31
N TYR A 52 15.16 2.69 -8.85
CA TYR A 52 15.49 2.71 -10.28
C TYR A 52 16.29 1.49 -10.76
N ASP A 53 17.10 0.89 -9.88
CA ASP A 53 18.01 -0.21 -10.22
C ASP A 53 17.53 -1.59 -9.74
N ALA A 54 16.32 -1.68 -9.17
CA ALA A 54 15.79 -2.93 -8.63
C ALA A 54 14.37 -3.17 -9.16
N HIS A 55 14.22 -4.18 -9.99
CA HIS A 55 12.99 -4.54 -10.68
C HIS A 55 12.44 -5.90 -10.25
N THR A 56 13.21 -6.68 -9.49
CA THR A 56 12.81 -7.97 -8.92
C THR A 56 12.92 -7.98 -7.40
N TYR A 57 12.28 -8.94 -6.74
CA TYR A 57 12.43 -9.10 -5.29
C TYR A 57 13.89 -9.38 -4.92
N ALA A 58 14.57 -10.23 -5.68
CA ALA A 58 15.97 -10.58 -5.42
C ALA A 58 16.89 -9.35 -5.47
N GLU A 59 16.72 -8.48 -6.46
CA GLU A 59 17.46 -7.21 -6.56
C GLU A 59 17.12 -6.27 -5.40
N ALA A 60 15.83 -6.10 -5.09
CA ALA A 60 15.39 -5.27 -3.98
C ALA A 60 15.94 -5.77 -2.63
N ALA A 61 16.01 -7.09 -2.44
CA ALA A 61 16.54 -7.72 -1.24
C ALA A 61 18.08 -7.76 -1.17
N ALA A 62 18.76 -7.53 -2.30
CA ALA A 62 20.22 -7.43 -2.38
C ALA A 62 20.74 -6.01 -2.09
N LEU A 63 19.87 -4.99 -2.08
CA LEU A 63 20.25 -3.64 -1.73
C LEU A 63 20.85 -3.59 -0.32
N GLU A 64 22.02 -2.95 -0.16
CA GLU A 64 22.70 -2.84 1.15
C GLU A 64 21.83 -2.20 2.24
N ARG A 65 20.94 -1.30 1.82
CA ARG A 65 19.99 -0.59 2.70
C ARG A 65 18.73 -1.39 3.01
N ALA A 66 18.52 -2.55 2.40
CA ALA A 66 17.35 -3.39 2.65
C ALA A 66 17.49 -4.15 3.97
N THR A 67 16.40 -4.20 4.73
CA THR A 67 16.30 -5.00 5.96
C THR A 67 15.27 -6.10 5.75
N ARG A 68 15.70 -7.36 5.83
CA ARG A 68 14.83 -8.53 5.70
C ARG A 68 13.89 -8.68 6.90
N PHE A 69 12.69 -9.16 6.64
CA PHE A 69 11.72 -9.52 7.67
C PHE A 69 10.86 -10.70 7.25
N THR A 70 10.25 -11.33 8.25
CA THR A 70 9.22 -12.36 8.10
C THR A 70 7.95 -11.93 8.82
N LEU A 71 6.84 -12.54 8.44
CA LEU A 71 5.52 -12.32 9.05
C LEU A 71 5.07 -13.60 9.76
N ASN A 72 4.54 -13.46 10.97
CA ASN A 72 4.09 -14.60 11.75
C ASN A 72 2.84 -15.22 11.09
N GLY A 73 2.94 -16.49 10.72
CA GLY A 73 1.81 -17.25 10.16
C GLY A 73 1.43 -16.88 8.71
N ILE A 74 2.20 -16.01 8.05
CA ILE A 74 1.97 -15.64 6.65
C ILE A 74 3.17 -16.11 5.83
N PRO A 75 3.01 -17.12 4.96
CA PRO A 75 4.08 -17.61 4.10
C PRO A 75 4.58 -16.53 3.14
N GLY A 76 5.90 -16.45 3.01
CA GLY A 76 6.57 -15.49 2.15
C GLY A 76 7.79 -14.88 2.82
N GLU A 77 8.36 -13.88 2.17
CA GLU A 77 9.55 -13.16 2.63
C GLU A 77 9.44 -11.68 2.26
N GLY A 78 10.02 -10.82 3.10
CA GLY A 78 9.90 -9.38 2.92
C GLY A 78 11.19 -8.62 3.16
N VAL A 79 11.25 -7.43 2.57
CA VAL A 79 12.29 -6.44 2.82
C VAL A 79 11.70 -5.05 3.02
N THR A 80 12.19 -4.32 4.02
CA THR A 80 11.94 -2.88 4.17
C THR A 80 13.13 -2.11 3.65
N ILE A 81 12.89 -1.03 2.93
CA ILE A 81 13.93 -0.28 2.23
C ILE A 81 13.71 1.22 2.53
N PRO A 82 14.67 1.91 3.14
CA PRO A 82 14.66 3.37 3.15
C PRO A 82 14.90 3.85 1.72
N LEU A 83 14.04 4.74 1.24
CA LEU A 83 14.14 5.33 -0.08
C LEU A 83 14.85 6.68 0.00
N GLU A 84 15.31 7.13 -1.16
CA GLU A 84 15.79 8.51 -1.31
C GLU A 84 14.71 9.50 -0.86
N THR A 85 15.14 10.66 -0.37
CA THR A 85 14.26 11.69 0.18
C THR A 85 13.48 11.28 1.43
N GLY A 86 13.93 10.29 2.22
CA GLY A 86 13.34 9.99 3.54
C GLY A 86 11.98 9.27 3.50
N ASN A 87 11.57 8.79 2.33
CA ASN A 87 10.44 7.88 2.14
C ASN A 87 10.83 6.45 2.53
N TRP A 88 9.84 5.55 2.62
CA TRP A 88 10.08 4.15 2.93
C TRP A 88 9.26 3.22 2.04
N ALA A 89 9.79 2.04 1.77
CA ALA A 89 9.06 0.97 1.13
C ALA A 89 9.15 -0.35 1.92
N ALA A 90 8.16 -1.21 1.71
CA ALA A 90 8.27 -2.63 1.96
C ALA A 90 7.89 -3.40 0.69
N VAL A 91 8.64 -4.46 0.40
CA VAL A 91 8.35 -5.43 -0.65
C VAL A 91 8.14 -6.77 0.01
N TRP A 92 7.01 -7.41 -0.25
CA TRP A 92 6.65 -8.73 0.27
C TRP A 92 6.40 -9.66 -0.91
N ARG A 93 7.12 -10.78 -0.90
CA ARG A 93 7.02 -11.83 -1.91
C ARG A 93 6.25 -13.02 -1.35
N TYR A 94 5.16 -13.37 -2.01
CA TYR A 94 4.38 -14.57 -1.71
C TYR A 94 5.07 -15.83 -2.27
N PRO A 95 4.69 -17.03 -1.80
CA PRO A 95 5.24 -18.29 -2.32
C PRO A 95 5.00 -18.50 -3.82
N ASP A 96 3.92 -17.93 -4.35
CA ASP A 96 3.60 -17.95 -5.78
C ASP A 96 4.36 -16.88 -6.60
N THR A 97 5.34 -16.22 -5.98
CA THR A 97 6.17 -15.13 -6.53
C THR A 97 5.44 -13.84 -6.85
N THR A 98 4.17 -13.71 -6.47
CA THR A 98 3.48 -12.42 -6.56
C THR A 98 4.06 -11.44 -5.54
N ILE A 99 4.04 -10.16 -5.88
CA ILE A 99 4.61 -9.09 -5.06
C ILE A 99 3.51 -8.19 -4.50
N LEU A 100 3.59 -7.94 -3.19
CA LEU A 100 2.91 -6.86 -2.50
C LEU A 100 3.94 -5.78 -2.19
N THR A 101 3.65 -4.55 -2.60
CA THR A 101 4.47 -3.37 -2.35
C THR A 101 3.72 -2.39 -1.45
N VAL A 102 4.40 -1.89 -0.44
CA VAL A 102 3.96 -0.77 0.40
C VAL A 102 4.93 0.38 0.18
N LEU A 103 4.42 1.57 -0.13
CA LEU A 103 5.17 2.82 -0.22
C LEU A 103 4.62 3.80 0.81
N ILE A 104 5.49 4.36 1.64
CA ILE A 104 5.15 5.41 2.61
C ILE A 104 5.85 6.70 2.17
N LYS A 105 5.05 7.73 1.93
CA LYS A 105 5.54 9.06 1.56
C LYS A 105 5.64 9.93 2.82
N ARG A 106 6.81 10.52 3.04
CA ARG A 106 6.99 11.52 4.09
C ARG A 106 6.30 12.81 3.70
N LYS A 107 5.96 13.63 4.69
CA LYS A 107 5.63 15.04 4.41
C LYS A 107 6.87 15.82 4.02
N SER A 108 6.69 16.81 3.16
CA SER A 108 7.78 17.65 2.63
C SER A 108 8.53 18.44 3.71
N ASP A 109 7.85 18.81 4.79
CA ASP A 109 8.36 19.59 5.93
C ASP A 109 9.00 18.73 7.04
N VAL A 110 9.00 17.41 6.89
CA VAL A 110 9.61 16.45 7.83
C VAL A 110 10.87 15.88 7.21
N GLU A 111 12.01 15.85 7.91
CA GLU A 111 13.28 15.35 7.34
C GLU A 111 13.20 13.87 6.92
N LYS A 112 12.65 13.02 7.80
CA LYS A 112 12.50 11.58 7.60
C LYS A 112 11.38 11.01 8.48
N ILE A 113 10.86 9.85 8.09
CA ILE A 113 9.93 9.09 8.92
C ILE A 113 10.72 8.31 9.96
N ALA A 114 10.48 8.58 11.24
CA ALA A 114 11.05 7.82 12.35
C ALA A 114 10.49 6.39 12.32
N SER A 115 11.36 5.39 12.49
CA SER A 115 10.97 3.98 12.49
C SER A 115 10.24 3.52 11.22
N GLY A 116 10.52 4.16 10.07
CA GLY A 116 9.81 3.89 8.82
C GLY A 116 9.81 2.42 8.40
N GLY A 117 10.88 1.68 8.67
CA GLY A 117 10.93 0.22 8.44
C GLY A 117 9.90 -0.54 9.28
N SER A 118 9.78 -0.24 10.57
CA SER A 118 8.78 -0.86 11.45
C SER A 118 7.35 -0.51 11.02
N ILE A 119 7.11 0.73 10.59
CA ILE A 119 5.80 1.16 10.07
C ILE A 119 5.48 0.42 8.77
N ALA A 120 6.42 0.34 7.83
CA ALA A 120 6.24 -0.36 6.56
C ALA A 120 5.93 -1.83 6.78
N LYS A 121 6.69 -2.51 7.67
CA LYS A 121 6.41 -3.88 8.07
C LYS A 121 5.01 -4.04 8.66
N SER A 122 4.60 -3.15 9.58
CA SER A 122 3.28 -3.22 10.23
C SER A 122 2.13 -3.05 9.24
N ILE A 123 2.30 -2.19 8.23
CA ILE A 123 1.33 -2.07 7.13
C ILE A 123 1.33 -3.36 6.30
N THR A 124 2.49 -3.91 5.95
CA THR A 124 2.55 -5.20 5.24
C THR A 124 1.85 -6.31 6.05
N GLU A 125 2.07 -6.40 7.35
CA GLU A 125 1.39 -7.36 8.25
C GLU A 125 -0.13 -7.27 8.16
N LEU A 126 -0.66 -6.05 8.05
CA LEU A 126 -2.10 -5.82 7.95
C LEU A 126 -2.67 -6.25 6.59
N PHE A 127 -1.96 -5.99 5.49
CA PHE A 127 -2.49 -6.20 4.13
C PHE A 127 -2.16 -7.57 3.55
N ALA A 128 -0.99 -8.13 3.87
CA ALA A 128 -0.48 -9.37 3.29
C ALA A 128 -1.47 -10.56 3.34
N PRO A 129 -2.23 -10.82 4.42
CA PRO A 129 -3.12 -11.98 4.47
C PRO A 129 -4.42 -11.78 3.66
N HIS A 130 -4.78 -10.55 3.30
CA HIS A 130 -6.09 -10.24 2.71
C HIS A 130 -6.01 -9.88 1.23
N VAL A 131 -4.94 -9.23 0.80
CA VAL A 131 -4.82 -8.69 -0.55
C VAL A 131 -4.98 -9.74 -1.66
N PRO A 132 -4.41 -10.96 -1.58
CA PRO A 132 -4.59 -11.96 -2.64
C PRO A 132 -6.06 -12.32 -2.88
N GLN A 133 -6.83 -12.49 -1.80
CA GLN A 133 -8.26 -12.78 -1.89
C GLN A 133 -9.04 -11.60 -2.47
N VAL A 134 -8.74 -10.39 -2.03
CA VAL A 134 -9.40 -9.18 -2.54
C VAL A 134 -9.06 -8.96 -4.02
N ALA A 135 -7.82 -9.22 -4.44
CA ALA A 135 -7.37 -9.09 -5.83
C ALA A 135 -7.98 -10.14 -6.77
N ALA A 136 -8.40 -11.31 -6.26
CA ALA A 136 -9.12 -12.32 -7.04
C ALA A 136 -10.63 -12.04 -7.18
N GLY A 137 -11.16 -11.06 -6.46
CA GLY A 137 -12.57 -10.68 -6.49
C GLY A 137 -13.02 -9.97 -7.79
N PRO A 138 -14.24 -9.40 -7.80
CA PRO A 138 -14.71 -8.58 -8.91
C PRO A 138 -14.08 -7.19 -8.92
N THR A 139 -14.03 -6.56 -10.10
CA THR A 139 -13.58 -5.18 -10.28
C THR A 139 -14.38 -4.20 -9.44
N GLN A 140 -13.69 -3.38 -8.65
CA GLN A 140 -14.28 -2.44 -7.70
C GLN A 140 -13.43 -1.19 -7.56
N LYS A 141 -14.10 -0.04 -7.40
CA LYS A 141 -13.46 1.26 -7.15
C LYS A 141 -14.23 2.00 -6.07
N LEU A 142 -13.54 2.37 -4.99
CA LEU A 142 -14.14 3.04 -3.83
C LEU A 142 -13.28 4.23 -3.42
N THR A 143 -13.92 5.29 -2.95
CA THR A 143 -13.24 6.44 -2.36
C THR A 143 -13.97 6.83 -1.09
N PHE A 144 -13.24 6.93 0.02
CA PHE A 144 -13.76 7.36 1.30
C PHE A 144 -13.02 8.62 1.76
N TYR A 145 -13.79 9.48 2.41
CA TYR A 145 -13.29 10.70 3.02
C TYR A 145 -13.54 10.63 4.53
N PRO A 146 -12.54 10.90 5.38
CA PRO A 146 -12.69 10.86 6.81
C PRO A 146 -13.67 11.96 7.24
N PRO A 147 -14.60 11.67 8.17
CA PRO A 147 -15.58 12.64 8.65
C PRO A 147 -14.88 13.63 9.58
N ASN A 148 -14.28 14.69 9.03
CA ASN A 148 -13.73 15.81 9.79
C ASN A 148 -14.04 17.15 9.10
N GLU A 149 -13.99 18.24 9.87
CA GLU A 149 -14.36 19.59 9.40
C GLU A 149 -13.53 20.04 8.18
N ASP A 150 -12.25 19.66 8.15
CA ASP A 150 -11.36 19.98 7.03
C ASP A 150 -11.78 19.29 5.74
N THR A 151 -12.17 18.01 5.81
CA THR A 151 -12.72 17.25 4.67
C THR A 151 -14.01 17.90 4.15
N ALA A 152 -14.95 18.23 5.04
CA ALA A 152 -16.23 18.82 4.66
C ALA A 152 -16.03 20.19 3.96
N ARG A 153 -15.14 21.02 4.52
CA ARG A 153 -14.77 22.32 3.98
C ARG A 153 -14.08 22.23 2.63
N VAL A 154 -13.10 21.35 2.46
CA VAL A 154 -12.31 21.21 1.22
C VAL A 154 -13.15 20.63 0.08
N LEU A 155 -14.09 19.75 0.38
CA LEU A 155 -14.93 19.08 -0.63
C LEU A 155 -16.28 19.78 -0.87
N GLY A 156 -16.59 20.86 -0.15
CA GLY A 156 -17.89 21.55 -0.25
C GLY A 156 -19.08 20.69 0.18
N ILE A 157 -18.86 19.72 1.08
CA ILE A 157 -19.91 18.81 1.57
C ILE A 157 -20.59 19.49 2.75
N HIS A 158 -21.77 20.08 2.50
CA HIS A 158 -22.51 20.86 3.51
C HIS A 158 -23.56 20.04 4.28
N ASP A 159 -23.95 18.86 3.80
CA ASP A 159 -24.92 17.98 4.46
C ASP A 159 -24.49 16.51 4.38
N GLY A 160 -24.38 15.86 5.54
CA GLY A 160 -24.29 14.40 5.68
C GLY A 160 -23.03 13.76 5.08
N GLY A 161 -22.01 13.55 5.92
CA GLY A 161 -20.75 12.91 5.53
C GLY A 161 -20.94 11.63 4.70
N ALA A 162 -20.00 11.40 3.77
CA ALA A 162 -20.00 10.23 2.90
C ALA A 162 -20.29 8.95 3.71
N THR A 163 -21.43 8.32 3.44
CA THR A 163 -21.85 7.12 4.16
C THR A 163 -20.85 6.00 3.84
N PRO A 164 -20.16 5.41 4.84
CA PRO A 164 -19.37 4.23 4.60
C PRO A 164 -20.33 3.14 4.11
N LEU A 165 -20.12 2.62 2.90
CA LEU A 165 -20.76 1.38 2.49
C LEU A 165 -20.19 0.28 3.39
N LYS A 166 -20.88 0.00 4.51
CA LYS A 166 -20.74 -1.25 5.21
C LYS A 166 -21.59 -2.30 4.47
N PRO A 167 -21.09 -3.53 4.34
CA PRO A 167 -19.81 -4.01 4.87
C PRO A 167 -18.66 -3.76 3.90
N TRP A 168 -17.43 -3.88 4.42
CA TRP A 168 -16.25 -4.25 3.63
C TRP A 168 -16.67 -5.26 2.56
N PRO A 169 -16.21 -5.18 1.29
CA PRO A 169 -16.61 -6.16 0.30
C PRO A 169 -16.21 -7.54 0.81
N SER A 170 -17.21 -8.27 1.29
CA SER A 170 -17.08 -9.67 1.64
C SER A 170 -16.69 -10.39 0.35
N PRO A 171 -15.81 -11.39 0.42
CA PRO A 171 -15.82 -12.41 -0.62
C PRO A 171 -17.26 -12.92 -0.65
N SER A 172 -17.94 -12.79 -1.78
CA SER A 172 -19.25 -13.43 -1.95
C SER A 172 -19.14 -14.91 -1.57
N PRO A 173 -20.18 -15.50 -0.95
CA PRO A 173 -20.17 -16.89 -0.51
C PRO A 173 -19.92 -17.88 -1.65
#